data_AF-A0A2D6PPT6-F1
#
_entry.id   AF-A0A2D6PPT6-F1
#
_cell.length_a   1.000
_cell.length_b   1.000
_cell.length_c   1.000
_cell.angle_alpha   90.00
_cell.angle_beta   90.00
_cell.angle_gamma   90.00
#
_symmetry.space_group_name_H-M   'P 1'
#
loop_
_entity.id
_entity.type
_entity.pdbx_description
1 polymer ?
#
loop_
_entity_poly.entity_id
_entity_poly.type
_entity_poly.pdbx_seq_one_letter_code
_entity_poly.pdbx_strand_id
1 'polypeptide(L)'
;MDASTRPPASSSVEEDDPVCRRDPVTLVEVNHVPEAASEDLARCVDEARCRIYRDARGRADFVIAGYPEDFGRLRNLLVPLKSLDRVREALEENLADVAAPEGLPQLRSELYQKTEVAEEIDVPEGTTLLVSREFTFDAAHNLPRYNGKCERLHGHTYRLRITVKAPLDTWSGMAFDFHDLKKSVNERVVKILDHRYVNEVIANPSAEFMAIWAWGQLADLPLHEIQVWETPTSFVTYHGPPSN
;
A
#
# COMPACT_ATOMS: atom_id res chain seq x y z
N MET A 1 -49.29 14.81 26.39
CA MET A 1 -48.95 13.81 25.36
C MET A 1 -48.63 14.62 24.11
N ASP A 2 -47.53 15.38 24.15
CA ASP A 2 -46.15 14.96 23.81
C ASP A 2 -45.99 14.69 22.31
N ALA A 3 -45.21 15.56 21.66
CA ALA A 3 -44.35 15.27 20.52
C ALA A 3 -43.69 16.59 20.08
N SER A 4 -42.65 16.96 20.80
CA SER A 4 -41.58 17.83 20.29
C SER A 4 -40.82 17.08 19.20
N THR A 5 -40.76 17.62 17.98
CA THR A 5 -39.80 17.16 16.97
C THR A 5 -38.99 18.32 16.42
N ARG A 6 -37.73 18.37 16.91
CA ARG A 6 -36.58 19.15 16.44
C ARG A 6 -36.33 18.99 14.93
N PRO A 7 -35.65 19.96 14.29
CA PRO A 7 -35.13 19.78 12.93
C PRO A 7 -33.95 18.78 12.94
N PRO A 8 -33.74 17.98 11.89
CA PRO A 8 -32.54 17.17 11.81
C PRO A 8 -31.31 18.06 11.58
N ALA A 9 -30.29 17.77 12.38
CA ALA A 9 -29.03 18.47 12.46
C ALA A 9 -28.19 18.28 11.20
N SER A 10 -27.44 19.32 10.86
CA SER A 10 -26.20 19.23 10.10
C SER A 10 -25.23 18.30 10.82
N SER A 11 -24.88 17.19 10.20
CA SER A 11 -23.65 16.46 10.54
C SER A 11 -22.84 16.31 9.26
N SER A 12 -21.83 17.17 9.14
CA SER A 12 -20.60 16.88 8.43
C SER A 12 -20.03 15.60 9.02
N VAL A 13 -20.38 14.47 8.41
CA VAL A 13 -19.61 13.25 8.56
C VAL A 13 -18.47 13.44 7.59
N GLU A 14 -17.28 13.76 8.10
CA GLU A 14 -16.05 13.45 7.39
C GLU A 14 -16.08 11.95 7.18
N GLU A 15 -16.42 11.54 5.95
CA GLU A 15 -16.33 10.15 5.54
C GLU A 15 -14.85 9.77 5.63
N ASP A 16 -14.55 8.89 6.60
CA ASP A 16 -13.31 8.12 6.66
C ASP A 16 -13.04 7.55 5.25
N ASP A 17 -12.11 8.18 4.53
CA ASP A 17 -11.60 7.69 3.25
C ASP A 17 -10.89 6.36 3.53
N PRO A 18 -11.44 5.20 3.11
CA PRO A 18 -10.95 3.89 3.56
C PRO A 18 -9.69 3.46 2.82
N VAL A 19 -9.01 4.39 2.16
CA VAL A 19 -7.97 4.07 1.21
C VAL A 19 -6.62 4.55 1.70
N CYS A 20 -5.72 3.58 1.92
CA CYS A 20 -4.37 3.75 2.46
C CYS A 20 -4.30 4.02 3.98
N ARG A 21 -4.95 3.18 4.81
CA ARG A 21 -4.40 2.91 6.15
C ARG A 21 -3.09 2.14 6.00
N ARG A 22 -2.00 2.87 5.75
CA ARG A 22 -0.67 2.34 6.07
C ARG A 22 -0.58 2.32 7.59
N ASP A 23 -0.02 1.25 8.13
CA ASP A 23 0.25 1.21 9.54
C ASP A 23 1.14 2.41 9.91
N PRO A 24 0.84 3.12 11.01
CA PRO A 24 1.63 4.27 11.40
C PRO A 24 3.08 3.82 11.59
N VAL A 25 3.98 4.64 11.08
CA VAL A 25 5.42 4.44 11.29
C VAL A 25 5.66 4.39 12.79
N THR A 26 6.17 3.25 13.22
CA THR A 26 6.50 2.96 14.61
C THR A 26 7.91 3.45 14.87
N LEU A 27 8.06 4.18 15.98
CA LEU A 27 9.35 4.64 16.47
C LEU A 27 9.77 3.82 17.67
N VAL A 28 11.02 3.37 17.65
CA VAL A 28 11.65 2.66 18.76
C VAL A 28 12.87 3.46 19.18
N GLU A 29 12.81 4.00 20.38
CA GLU A 29 13.95 4.65 21.02
C GLU A 29 14.93 3.60 21.52
N VAL A 30 16.22 3.80 21.24
CA VAL A 30 17.27 2.84 21.56
C VAL A 30 18.40 3.53 22.31
N ASN A 31 18.79 2.93 23.43
CA ASN A 31 19.80 3.44 24.33
C ASN A 31 20.96 2.45 24.50
N HIS A 32 22.11 2.99 24.89
CA HIS A 32 23.34 2.27 25.17
C HIS A 32 23.84 1.42 24.01
N VAL A 33 23.75 1.92 22.77
CA VAL A 33 24.27 1.23 21.60
C VAL A 33 25.80 1.41 21.56
N PRO A 34 26.60 0.33 21.67
CA PRO A 34 28.05 0.45 21.61
C PRO A 34 28.48 1.02 20.25
N GLU A 35 29.42 1.97 20.24
CA GLU A 35 29.91 2.59 19.00
C GLU A 35 30.45 1.55 18.01
N ALA A 36 31.16 0.53 18.50
CA ALA A 36 31.66 -0.57 17.67
C ALA A 36 30.55 -1.42 17.01
N ALA A 37 29.29 -1.29 17.43
CA ALA A 37 28.15 -2.02 16.89
C ALA A 37 27.23 -1.14 16.01
N SER A 38 27.51 0.16 15.85
CA SER A 38 26.64 1.08 15.12
C SER A 38 26.57 0.77 13.62
N GLU A 39 27.66 0.29 13.01
CA GLU A 39 27.67 -0.11 11.60
C GLU A 39 26.83 -1.37 11.37
N ASP A 40 26.97 -2.37 12.23
CA ASP A 40 26.16 -3.59 12.17
C ASP A 40 24.68 -3.28 12.37
N LEU A 41 24.35 -2.38 13.31
CA LEU A 41 22.99 -1.92 13.53
C LEU A 41 22.43 -1.21 12.28
N ALA A 42 23.19 -0.26 11.71
CA ALA A 42 22.77 0.45 10.51
C ALA A 42 22.50 -0.51 9.34
N ARG A 43 23.35 -1.53 9.17
CA ARG A 43 23.14 -2.58 8.16
C ARG A 43 21.85 -3.37 8.39
N CYS A 44 21.60 -3.81 9.62
CA CYS A 44 20.38 -4.55 9.96
C CYS A 44 19.12 -3.70 9.77
N VAL A 45 19.16 -2.42 10.13
CA VAL A 45 18.06 -1.46 9.93
C VAL A 45 17.75 -1.28 8.45
N ASP A 46 18.76 -1.05 7.62
CA ASP A 46 18.60 -0.89 6.17
C ASP A 46 18.04 -2.17 5.52
N GLU A 47 18.59 -3.33 5.85
CA GLU A 47 18.11 -4.60 5.33
C GLU A 47 16.66 -4.88 5.76
N ALA A 48 16.28 -4.48 6.97
CA ALA A 48 14.91 -4.57 7.47
C ALA A 48 13.97 -3.51 6.88
N ARG A 49 14.43 -2.60 6.01
CA ARG A 49 13.66 -1.45 5.48
C ARG A 49 13.23 -0.45 6.55
N CYS A 50 13.88 -0.48 7.71
CA CYS A 50 13.75 0.53 8.73
C CYS A 50 14.71 1.69 8.43
N ARG A 51 14.56 2.79 9.16
CA ARG A 51 15.48 3.94 9.13
C ARG A 51 15.98 4.21 10.54
N ILE A 52 17.23 4.64 10.66
CA ILE A 52 17.84 4.98 11.95
C ILE A 52 18.23 6.46 11.96
N TYR A 53 17.93 7.10 13.08
CA TYR A 53 18.17 8.51 13.32
C TYR A 53 18.92 8.67 14.63
N ARG A 54 19.72 9.74 14.76
CA ARG A 54 20.17 10.21 16.08
C ARG A 54 19.10 11.12 16.67
N ASP A 55 18.78 10.95 17.95
CA ASP A 55 17.88 11.87 18.65
C ASP A 55 18.61 13.20 18.89
N ALA A 56 18.13 14.27 18.28
CA ALA A 56 18.72 15.60 18.40
C ALA A 56 18.57 16.17 19.83
N ARG A 57 17.65 15.62 20.63
CA ARG A 57 17.44 16.01 22.04
C ARG A 57 18.31 15.23 23.03
N GLY A 58 19.00 14.19 22.56
CA GLY A 58 19.85 13.34 23.40
C GLY A 58 19.10 12.54 24.46
N ARG A 59 17.82 12.23 24.27
CA ARG A 59 17.05 11.34 25.15
C ARG A 59 17.24 9.87 24.81
N ALA A 60 17.62 9.59 23.56
CA ALA A 60 18.06 8.28 23.10
C ALA A 60 19.37 8.38 22.30
N ASP A 61 20.14 7.29 22.21
CA ASP A 61 21.31 7.25 21.32
C ASP A 61 20.85 7.25 19.85
N PHE A 62 19.83 6.44 19.58
CA PHE A 62 19.21 6.31 18.27
C PHE A 62 17.69 6.18 18.37
N VAL A 63 17.01 6.54 17.29
CA VAL A 63 15.60 6.20 17.05
C VAL A 63 15.51 5.41 15.77
N ILE A 64 14.92 4.23 15.84
CA ILE A 64 14.65 3.38 14.68
C ILE A 64 13.18 3.59 14.31
N ALA A 65 12.94 3.91 13.05
CA ALA A 65 11.63 4.14 12.51
C ALA A 65 11.34 3.12 11.41
N GLY A 66 10.17 2.48 11.45
CA GLY A 66 9.79 1.47 10.47
C GLY A 66 8.30 1.16 10.54
N TYR A 67 7.81 0.35 9.61
CA TYR A 67 6.45 -0.18 9.73
C TYR A 67 6.44 -1.37 10.71
N PRO A 68 5.32 -1.63 11.43
CA PRO A 68 5.22 -2.76 12.37
C PRO A 68 5.70 -4.11 11.79
N GLU A 69 5.40 -4.39 10.53
CA GLU A 69 5.81 -5.62 9.82
C GLU A 69 7.31 -5.72 9.59
N ASP A 70 8.00 -4.59 9.39
CA ASP A 70 9.44 -4.53 9.15
C ASP A 70 10.23 -4.78 10.44
N PHE A 71 9.67 -4.41 11.59
CA PHE A 71 10.30 -4.64 12.90
C PHE A 71 10.45 -6.12 13.24
N GLY A 72 9.54 -6.99 12.78
CA GLY A 72 9.69 -8.44 12.90
C GLY A 72 10.92 -8.95 12.15
N ARG A 73 11.22 -8.36 10.98
CA ARG A 73 12.43 -8.67 10.21
C ARG A 73 13.67 -8.13 10.89
N LEU A 74 13.64 -6.87 11.37
CA LEU A 74 14.75 -6.27 12.10
C LEU A 74 15.14 -7.11 13.32
N ARG A 75 14.16 -7.51 14.14
CA ARG A 75 14.39 -8.37 15.30
C ARG A 75 15.15 -9.64 14.92
N ASN A 76 14.75 -10.31 13.83
CA ASN A 76 15.37 -11.55 13.40
C ASN A 76 16.82 -11.34 12.90
N LEU A 77 17.11 -10.21 12.25
CA LEU A 77 18.46 -9.85 11.79
C LEU A 77 19.41 -9.53 12.96
N LEU A 78 18.89 -9.08 14.09
CA LEU A 78 19.66 -8.75 15.29
C LEU A 78 20.01 -9.99 16.13
N VAL A 79 19.28 -11.10 16.00
CA VAL A 79 19.51 -12.35 16.77
C VAL A 79 20.98 -12.82 16.81
N PRO A 80 21.74 -12.86 15.70
CA PRO A 80 23.14 -13.29 15.74
C PRO A 80 24.11 -12.28 16.38
N LEU A 81 23.68 -11.03 16.65
CA LEU A 81 24.54 -9.92 17.06
C LEU A 81 24.36 -9.61 18.55
N LYS A 82 25.08 -10.34 19.41
CA LYS A 82 25.01 -10.18 20.88
C LYS A 82 25.29 -8.74 21.36
N SER A 83 26.14 -8.00 20.65
CA SER A 83 26.42 -6.58 20.94
C SER A 83 25.18 -5.68 20.80
N LEU A 84 24.13 -6.16 20.15
CA LEU A 84 22.87 -5.47 19.91
C LEU A 84 21.69 -6.11 20.67
N ASP A 85 21.94 -6.97 21.67
CA ASP A 85 20.87 -7.58 22.48
C ASP A 85 19.98 -6.50 23.13
N ARG A 86 20.54 -5.36 23.55
CA ARG A 86 19.78 -4.21 24.08
C ARG A 86 18.86 -3.57 23.04
N VAL A 87 19.27 -3.53 21.77
CA VAL A 87 18.43 -3.05 20.68
C VAL A 87 17.27 -4.02 20.46
N ARG A 88 17.54 -5.32 20.50
CA ARG A 88 16.49 -6.34 20.40
C ARG A 88 15.51 -6.25 21.57
N GLU A 89 15.99 -6.09 22.79
CA GLU A 89 15.15 -5.90 23.99
C GLU A 89 14.25 -4.65 23.84
N ALA A 90 14.83 -3.51 23.45
CA ALA A 90 14.06 -2.28 23.22
C ALA A 90 12.99 -2.46 22.12
N LEU A 91 13.30 -3.18 21.05
CA LEU A 91 12.33 -3.56 20.03
C LEU A 91 11.22 -4.44 20.61
N GLU A 92 11.55 -5.46 21.40
CA GLU A 92 10.57 -6.38 21.98
C GLU A 92 9.63 -5.68 22.98
N GLU A 93 10.17 -4.78 23.82
CA GLU A 93 9.40 -3.97 24.76
C GLU A 93 8.44 -3.03 24.02
N ASN A 94 8.94 -2.29 23.02
CA ASN A 94 8.12 -1.35 22.26
C ASN A 94 7.09 -2.06 21.36
N LEU A 95 7.45 -3.18 20.73
CA LEU A 95 6.55 -3.96 19.87
C LEU A 95 5.46 -4.70 20.66
N ALA A 96 5.72 -5.07 21.91
CA ALA A 96 4.68 -5.60 22.79
C ALA A 96 3.59 -4.54 23.07
N ASP A 97 3.98 -3.27 23.11
CA ASP A 97 3.10 -2.11 23.32
C ASP A 97 2.52 -1.52 22.03
N VAL A 98 2.91 -1.97 20.83
CA VAL A 98 2.25 -1.59 19.55
C VAL A 98 0.77 -2.03 19.51
N ALA A 99 0.31 -2.83 20.48
CA ALA A 99 -1.10 -3.09 20.75
C ALA A 99 -1.82 -1.98 21.58
N ALA A 100 -1.16 -0.86 21.89
CA ALA A 100 -1.77 0.24 22.63
C ALA A 100 -2.61 1.17 21.72
N PRO A 101 -3.84 1.54 22.15
CA PRO A 101 -4.84 2.20 21.31
C PRO A 101 -4.50 3.64 20.86
N GLU A 102 -3.42 4.25 21.36
CA GLU A 102 -3.02 5.62 21.02
C GLU A 102 -1.85 5.71 20.03
N GLY A 103 -1.25 4.58 19.64
CA GLY A 103 -0.13 4.54 18.68
C GLY A 103 1.18 5.14 19.21
N LEU A 104 2.27 4.90 18.48
CA LEU A 104 3.58 5.45 18.82
C LEU A 104 3.75 6.89 18.29
N PRO A 105 4.67 7.69 18.88
CA PRO A 105 4.91 9.06 18.44
C PRO A 105 5.30 9.11 16.96
N GLN A 106 4.76 10.05 16.19
CA GLN A 106 5.19 10.27 14.81
C GLN A 106 6.56 10.95 14.77
N LEU A 107 7.38 10.61 13.77
CA LEU A 107 8.67 11.25 13.60
C LEU A 107 8.47 12.73 13.20
N ARG A 108 9.00 13.66 14.01
CA ARG A 108 9.04 15.08 13.67
C ARG A 108 10.45 15.46 13.25
N SER A 109 10.60 16.00 12.04
CA SER A 109 11.90 16.35 11.45
C SER A 109 12.78 17.22 12.36
N GLU A 110 12.18 18.10 13.16
CA GLU A 110 12.89 18.95 14.13
C GLU A 110 13.60 18.19 15.26
N LEU A 111 13.27 16.91 15.48
CA LEU A 111 13.71 16.13 16.63
C LEU A 111 14.83 15.14 16.31
N TYR A 112 15.14 14.91 15.04
CA TYR A 112 15.96 13.77 14.63
C TYR A 112 16.95 14.16 13.54
N GLN A 113 18.21 13.79 13.71
CA GLN A 113 19.27 13.99 12.71
C GLN A 113 19.52 12.67 11.97
N LYS A 114 19.20 12.65 10.67
CA LYS A 114 19.46 11.52 9.77
C LYS A 114 20.96 11.42 9.48
N THR A 115 21.50 10.21 9.39
CA THR A 115 22.90 9.98 9.01
C THR A 115 23.15 10.36 7.54
N GLU A 116 24.39 10.75 7.19
CA GLU A 116 24.83 11.51 5.99
C GLU A 116 24.60 10.90 4.58
N VAL A 117 23.50 10.18 4.31
CA VAL A 117 23.45 9.26 3.15
C VAL A 117 22.51 9.68 2.01
N ALA A 118 21.69 10.74 2.10
CA ALA A 118 20.85 11.13 0.95
C ALA A 118 20.36 12.59 1.00
N GLU A 119 20.29 13.22 -0.18
CA GLU A 119 19.57 14.46 -0.40
C GLU A 119 18.08 14.29 -0.05
N GLU A 120 17.53 15.23 0.73
CA GLU A 120 16.09 15.29 0.96
C GLU A 120 15.42 16.02 -0.21
N ILE A 121 14.36 15.40 -0.74
CA ILE A 121 13.55 16.00 -1.79
C ILE A 121 12.50 16.87 -1.11
N ASP A 122 12.54 18.18 -1.37
CA ASP A 122 11.44 19.07 -1.01
C ASP A 122 10.23 18.74 -1.91
N VAL A 123 9.19 18.17 -1.29
CA VAL A 123 7.98 17.73 -1.99
C VAL A 123 6.95 18.85 -1.88
N PRO A 124 6.46 19.41 -3.01
CA PRO A 124 5.39 20.39 -2.97
C PRO A 124 4.16 19.86 -2.23
N GLU A 125 3.57 20.70 -1.38
CA GLU A 125 2.36 20.37 -0.64
C GLU A 125 1.23 19.93 -1.58
N GLY A 126 0.50 18.87 -1.21
CA GLY A 126 -0.58 18.31 -2.02
C GLY A 126 -0.12 17.50 -3.23
N THR A 127 1.16 17.12 -3.33
CA THR A 127 1.66 16.26 -4.40
C THR A 127 0.93 14.90 -4.40
N THR A 128 0.19 14.62 -5.48
CA THR A 128 -0.39 13.30 -5.77
C THR A 128 0.31 12.66 -6.95
N LEU A 129 0.54 11.35 -6.88
CA LEU A 129 1.19 10.58 -7.94
C LEU A 129 0.29 9.46 -8.46
N LEU A 130 0.51 9.10 -9.72
CA LEU A 130 -0.09 7.91 -10.32
C LEU A 130 0.86 6.73 -10.15
N VAL A 131 0.37 5.66 -9.54
CA VAL A 131 1.13 4.41 -9.35
C VAL A 131 0.44 3.32 -10.16
N SER A 132 1.18 2.75 -11.12
CA SER A 132 0.64 1.78 -12.07
C SER A 132 1.34 0.44 -11.93
N ARG A 133 0.57 -0.66 -11.99
CA ARG A 133 1.11 -2.01 -12.06
C ARG A 133 0.40 -2.85 -13.11
N GLU A 134 1.17 -3.64 -13.84
CA GLU A 134 0.67 -4.57 -14.85
C GLU A 134 0.61 -6.01 -14.33
N PHE A 135 -0.38 -6.72 -14.85
CA PHE A 135 -0.70 -8.11 -14.56
C PHE A 135 -1.05 -8.80 -15.88
N THR A 136 -0.89 -10.12 -15.93
CA THR A 136 -1.27 -10.95 -17.07
C THR A 136 -2.06 -12.15 -16.59
N PHE A 137 -3.03 -12.59 -17.38
CA PHE A 137 -3.77 -13.83 -17.14
C PHE A 137 -4.23 -14.43 -18.47
N ASP A 138 -4.33 -15.75 -18.51
CA ASP A 138 -4.76 -16.49 -19.69
C ASP A 138 -6.19 -16.95 -19.50
N ALA A 139 -7.13 -16.55 -20.37
CA ALA A 139 -8.53 -16.91 -20.19
C ALA A 139 -9.26 -17.15 -21.51
N ALA A 140 -10.26 -18.02 -21.46
CA ALA A 140 -11.16 -18.29 -22.57
C ALA A 140 -12.48 -17.53 -22.41
N HIS A 141 -13.08 -17.10 -23.50
CA HIS A 141 -14.38 -16.46 -23.51
C HIS A 141 -15.09 -16.61 -24.86
N ASN A 142 -16.35 -16.18 -24.90
CA ASN A 142 -17.04 -15.82 -26.13
C ASN A 142 -17.97 -14.63 -25.87
N LEU A 143 -18.33 -13.90 -26.93
CA LEU A 143 -19.23 -12.75 -26.87
C LEU A 143 -20.62 -13.16 -27.37
N PRO A 144 -21.54 -13.61 -26.49
CA PRO A 144 -22.85 -14.15 -26.90
C PRO A 144 -23.80 -13.10 -27.51
N ARG A 145 -23.47 -11.80 -27.40
CA ARG A 145 -24.27 -10.67 -27.92
C ARG A 145 -23.56 -9.91 -29.04
N TYR A 146 -22.52 -10.51 -29.61
CA TYR A 146 -21.79 -9.96 -30.76
C TYR A 146 -22.34 -10.56 -32.06
N ASN A 147 -21.95 -10.04 -33.23
CA ASN A 147 -22.26 -10.64 -34.53
C ASN A 147 -20.95 -10.80 -35.32
N GLY A 148 -20.29 -11.94 -35.18
CA GLY A 148 -18.98 -12.17 -35.80
C GLY A 148 -18.12 -13.23 -35.11
N LYS A 149 -16.83 -13.29 -35.49
CA LYS A 149 -15.93 -14.38 -35.08
C LYS A 149 -15.80 -14.55 -33.56
N CYS A 150 -15.94 -13.48 -32.79
CA CYS A 150 -15.82 -13.50 -31.32
C CYS A 150 -17.02 -14.16 -30.60
N GLU A 151 -18.11 -14.52 -31.31
CA GLU A 151 -19.20 -15.33 -30.75
C GLU A 151 -18.76 -16.77 -30.46
N ARG A 152 -17.71 -17.24 -31.14
CA ARG A 152 -17.13 -18.56 -30.92
C ARG A 152 -16.25 -18.55 -29.67
N LEU A 153 -16.19 -19.68 -28.99
CA LEU A 153 -15.23 -19.89 -27.91
C LEU A 153 -13.80 -19.70 -28.44
N HIS A 154 -13.06 -18.80 -27.79
CA HIS A 154 -11.65 -18.54 -28.03
C HIS A 154 -11.00 -18.06 -26.73
N GLY A 155 -9.73 -17.69 -26.75
CA GLY A 155 -9.08 -17.17 -25.56
C GLY A 155 -7.92 -16.26 -25.91
N HIS A 156 -7.45 -15.55 -24.89
CA HIS A 156 -6.37 -14.57 -24.99
C HIS A 156 -5.49 -14.62 -23.75
N THR A 157 -4.24 -14.20 -23.94
CA THR A 157 -3.38 -13.73 -22.85
C THR A 157 -3.70 -12.27 -22.60
N TYR A 158 -4.59 -12.01 -21.65
CA TYR A 158 -4.97 -10.67 -21.27
C TYR A 158 -3.84 -9.98 -20.53
N ARG A 159 -3.71 -8.68 -20.74
CA ARG A 159 -2.93 -7.79 -19.87
C ARG A 159 -3.86 -6.83 -19.18
N LEU A 160 -3.64 -6.63 -17.89
CA LEU A 160 -4.40 -5.73 -17.03
C LEU A 160 -3.43 -4.73 -16.41
N ARG A 161 -3.69 -3.43 -16.56
CA ARG A 161 -2.97 -2.39 -15.83
C ARG A 161 -3.94 -1.72 -14.87
N ILE A 162 -3.55 -1.65 -13.61
CA ILE A 162 -4.27 -0.92 -12.57
C ILE A 162 -3.44 0.30 -12.21
N THR A 163 -4.05 1.46 -12.27
CA THR A 163 -3.46 2.73 -11.86
C THR A 163 -4.26 3.32 -10.73
N VAL A 164 -3.57 3.62 -9.64
CA VAL A 164 -4.11 4.32 -8.48
C VAL A 164 -3.54 5.72 -8.39
N LYS A 165 -4.31 6.67 -7.83
CA LYS A 165 -3.86 8.03 -7.57
C LYS A 165 -3.85 8.27 -6.06
N ALA A 166 -2.67 8.50 -5.49
CA ALA A 166 -2.53 8.68 -4.06
C ALA A 166 -1.56 9.83 -3.74
N PRO A 167 -1.72 10.51 -2.60
CA PRO A 167 -0.74 11.49 -2.12
C PRO A 167 0.61 10.83 -1.85
N LEU A 168 1.70 11.54 -2.11
CA LEU A 168 3.02 11.09 -1.69
C LEU A 168 3.13 11.19 -0.17
N ASP A 169 3.39 10.06 0.48
CA ASP A 169 3.85 10.08 1.86
C ASP A 169 5.34 10.49 1.86
N THR A 170 5.61 11.72 2.30
CA THR A 170 6.96 12.31 2.34
C THR A 170 7.88 11.57 3.30
N TRP A 171 7.30 10.88 4.28
CA TRP A 171 8.06 10.06 5.19
C TRP A 171 8.58 8.81 4.47
N SER A 172 7.68 7.94 3.99
CA SER A 172 8.11 6.69 3.36
C SER A 172 8.69 6.87 1.96
N GLY A 173 8.36 7.98 1.29
CA GLY A 173 8.73 8.24 -0.10
C GLY A 173 7.86 7.49 -1.12
N MET A 174 6.69 6.99 -0.71
CA MET A 174 5.80 6.19 -1.57
C MET A 174 4.39 6.77 -1.61
N ALA A 175 3.78 6.85 -2.80
CA ALA A 175 2.37 7.20 -2.93
C ALA A 175 1.44 5.99 -2.71
N PHE A 176 1.83 4.81 -3.18
CA PHE A 176 1.10 3.56 -2.96
C PHE A 176 2.06 2.37 -2.97
N ASP A 177 1.82 1.35 -2.14
CA ASP A 177 2.68 0.16 -2.10
C ASP A 177 2.36 -0.80 -3.26
N PHE A 178 3.38 -1.17 -4.04
CA PHE A 178 3.25 -2.12 -5.13
C PHE A 178 2.93 -3.55 -4.69
N HIS A 179 3.26 -3.94 -3.45
CA HIS A 179 2.92 -5.21 -2.84
C HIS A 179 1.43 -5.29 -2.53
N ASP A 180 0.86 -4.27 -1.91
CA ASP A 180 -0.56 -4.22 -1.57
C ASP A 180 -1.44 -4.18 -2.82
N LEU A 181 -1.03 -3.37 -3.81
CA LEU A 181 -1.69 -3.36 -5.12
C LEU A 181 -1.61 -4.74 -5.77
N LYS A 182 -0.43 -5.37 -5.74
CA LYS A 182 -0.24 -6.73 -6.29
C LYS A 182 -1.14 -7.74 -5.60
N LYS A 183 -1.19 -7.74 -4.27
CA LYS A 183 -1.96 -8.69 -3.47
C LYS A 183 -3.45 -8.53 -3.77
N SER A 184 -3.96 -7.31 -3.65
CA SER A 184 -5.36 -6.96 -3.92
C SER A 184 -5.82 -7.39 -5.31
N VAL A 185 -5.07 -7.02 -6.35
CA VAL A 185 -5.44 -7.32 -7.73
C VAL A 185 -5.32 -8.82 -8.02
N ASN A 186 -4.32 -9.51 -7.47
CA ASN A 186 -4.20 -10.95 -7.67
C ASN A 186 -5.34 -11.72 -7.01
N GLU A 187 -5.68 -11.38 -5.77
CA GLU A 187 -6.72 -12.09 -5.01
C GLU A 187 -8.12 -11.84 -5.55
N ARG A 188 -8.40 -10.60 -5.98
CA ARG A 188 -9.75 -10.15 -6.31
C ARG A 188 -10.07 -10.12 -7.81
N VAL A 189 -9.06 -10.21 -8.67
CA VAL A 189 -9.24 -10.16 -10.13
C VAL A 189 -8.52 -11.32 -10.81
N VAL A 190 -7.18 -11.36 -10.74
CA VAL A 190 -6.38 -12.31 -11.54
C VAL A 190 -6.73 -13.75 -11.22
N LYS A 191 -6.74 -14.17 -9.95
CA LYS A 191 -7.07 -15.55 -9.56
C LYS A 191 -8.48 -15.97 -9.95
N ILE A 192 -9.40 -15.02 -10.12
CA ILE A 192 -10.79 -15.30 -10.50
C ILE A 192 -10.90 -15.54 -12.02
N LEU A 193 -10.06 -14.87 -12.81
CA LEU A 193 -10.13 -14.92 -14.28
C LEU A 193 -9.09 -15.85 -14.92
N ASP A 194 -7.94 -16.05 -14.28
CA ASP A 194 -6.80 -16.79 -14.82
C ASP A 194 -7.08 -18.29 -14.95
N HIS A 195 -6.79 -18.83 -16.13
CA HIS A 195 -7.07 -20.21 -16.55
C HIS A 195 -8.57 -20.58 -16.44
N ARG A 196 -9.48 -19.62 -16.66
CA ARG A 196 -10.94 -19.82 -16.56
C ARG A 196 -11.68 -19.50 -17.86
N TYR A 197 -12.94 -19.94 -17.89
CA TYR A 197 -13.93 -19.48 -18.85
C TYR A 197 -14.66 -18.25 -18.28
N VAL A 198 -14.35 -17.06 -18.80
CA VAL A 198 -14.76 -15.77 -18.22
C VAL A 198 -16.28 -15.60 -18.18
N ASN A 199 -17.01 -16.24 -19.09
CA ASN A 199 -18.47 -16.17 -19.15
C ASN A 199 -19.18 -16.69 -17.88
N GLU A 200 -18.51 -17.49 -17.05
CA GLU A 200 -19.02 -17.93 -15.73
C GLU A 200 -19.05 -16.79 -14.70
N VAL A 201 -18.26 -15.75 -14.92
CA VAL A 201 -18.13 -14.57 -14.05
C VAL A 201 -18.81 -13.35 -14.65
N ILE A 202 -18.65 -13.15 -15.97
CA ILE A 202 -19.17 -11.99 -16.71
C ILE A 202 -19.95 -12.49 -17.92
N ALA A 203 -21.26 -12.29 -17.93
CA ALA A 203 -22.14 -12.88 -18.96
C ALA A 203 -21.80 -12.50 -20.41
N ASN A 204 -21.29 -11.28 -20.64
CA ASN A 204 -20.81 -10.82 -21.95
C ASN A 204 -19.40 -10.21 -21.79
N PRO A 205 -18.36 -11.04 -21.75
CA PRO A 205 -17.03 -10.67 -21.29
C PRO A 205 -16.22 -9.96 -22.39
N SER A 206 -16.68 -8.79 -22.81
CA SER A 206 -15.85 -7.88 -23.61
C SER A 206 -14.78 -7.23 -22.72
N ALA A 207 -13.74 -6.67 -23.32
CA ALA A 207 -12.70 -5.96 -22.57
C ALA A 207 -13.28 -4.81 -21.73
N GLU A 208 -14.29 -4.10 -22.25
CA GLU A 208 -15.02 -3.02 -21.54
C GLU A 208 -15.70 -3.54 -20.27
N PHE A 209 -16.44 -4.65 -20.37
CA PHE A 209 -17.14 -5.21 -19.22
C PHE A 209 -16.16 -5.83 -18.21
N MET A 210 -15.02 -6.36 -18.66
CA MET A 210 -13.95 -6.77 -17.77
C MET A 210 -13.35 -5.60 -17.00
N ALA A 211 -13.11 -4.46 -17.65
CA ALA A 211 -12.58 -3.27 -16.99
C ALA A 211 -13.55 -2.73 -15.92
N ILE A 212 -14.85 -2.68 -16.23
CA ILE A 212 -15.90 -2.27 -15.28
C ILE A 212 -16.03 -3.27 -14.13
N TRP A 213 -16.01 -4.57 -14.43
CA TRP A 213 -16.08 -5.60 -13.39
C TRP A 213 -14.87 -5.56 -12.46
N ALA A 214 -13.66 -5.43 -13.00
CA ALA A 214 -12.43 -5.31 -12.22
C ALA A 214 -12.43 -4.06 -11.34
N TRP A 215 -12.97 -2.93 -11.84
CA TRP A 215 -13.17 -1.72 -11.03
C TRP A 215 -14.03 -2.01 -9.81
N GLY A 216 -15.16 -2.71 -10.00
CA GLY A 216 -16.05 -3.08 -8.90
C GLY A 216 -15.39 -3.95 -7.83
N GLN A 217 -14.45 -4.83 -8.21
CA GLN A 217 -13.71 -5.67 -7.25
C GLN A 217 -12.66 -4.90 -6.42
N LEU A 218 -12.30 -3.70 -6.87
CA LEU A 218 -11.20 -2.90 -6.35
C LEU A 218 -11.65 -1.50 -5.92
N ALA A 219 -12.96 -1.27 -5.75
CA ALA A 219 -13.55 0.05 -5.54
C ALA A 219 -13.15 0.72 -4.20
N ASP A 220 -12.62 -0.06 -3.25
CA ASP A 220 -11.98 0.36 -2.01
C ASP A 220 -10.53 0.86 -2.19
N LEU A 221 -9.97 0.81 -3.40
CA LEU A 221 -8.65 1.38 -3.72
C LEU A 221 -8.82 2.77 -4.34
N PRO A 222 -7.78 3.62 -4.39
CA PRO A 222 -7.90 4.98 -4.90
C PRO A 222 -7.72 4.92 -6.41
N LEU A 223 -8.60 4.17 -7.07
CA LEU A 223 -8.52 3.86 -8.48
C LEU A 223 -8.61 5.14 -9.31
N HIS A 224 -7.73 5.23 -10.28
CA HIS A 224 -7.72 6.31 -11.26
C HIS A 224 -8.02 5.80 -12.67
N GLU A 225 -7.46 4.64 -13.00
CA GLU A 225 -7.57 4.07 -14.34
C GLU A 225 -7.39 2.54 -14.28
N ILE A 226 -8.22 1.82 -15.05
CA ILE A 226 -8.03 0.41 -15.36
C ILE A 226 -7.93 0.27 -16.88
N GLN A 227 -6.87 -0.40 -17.34
CA GLN A 227 -6.70 -0.74 -18.75
C GLN A 227 -6.68 -2.25 -18.92
N VAL A 228 -7.43 -2.75 -19.90
CA VAL A 228 -7.50 -4.17 -20.24
C VAL A 228 -7.14 -4.34 -21.72
N TRP A 229 -6.04 -5.02 -21.99
CA TRP A 229 -5.65 -5.46 -23.33
C TRP A 229 -6.20 -6.87 -23.55
N GLU A 230 -7.05 -7.03 -24.56
CA GLU A 230 -7.48 -8.34 -25.06
C GLU A 230 -6.42 -8.93 -25.99
N THR A 231 -5.73 -8.06 -26.75
CA THR A 231 -4.62 -8.44 -27.63
C THR A 231 -3.46 -7.45 -27.47
N PRO A 232 -2.25 -7.74 -27.99
CA PRO A 232 -1.11 -6.82 -27.84
C PRO A 232 -1.36 -5.39 -28.33
N THR A 233 -2.30 -5.21 -29.26
CA THR A 233 -2.58 -3.92 -29.92
C THR A 233 -3.97 -3.35 -29.63
N SER A 234 -4.86 -4.09 -28.95
CA SER A 234 -6.25 -3.64 -28.70
C SER A 234 -6.54 -3.65 -27.21
N PHE A 235 -6.98 -2.51 -26.69
CA PHE A 235 -7.28 -2.33 -25.27
C PHE A 235 -8.34 -1.29 -25.02
N VAL A 236 -8.95 -1.38 -23.84
CA VAL A 236 -9.90 -0.41 -23.31
C VAL A 236 -9.30 0.29 -22.10
N THR A 237 -9.77 1.49 -21.82
CA THR A 237 -9.42 2.26 -20.62
C THR A 237 -10.70 2.68 -19.93
N TYR A 238 -10.79 2.47 -18.62
CA TYR A 238 -11.92 2.86 -17.78
C TYR A 238 -11.43 3.72 -16.62
N HIS A 239 -11.98 4.92 -16.49
CA HIS A 239 -11.64 5.90 -15.44
C HIS A 239 -12.60 5.87 -14.25
N GLY A 240 -13.49 4.88 -14.19
CA GLY A 240 -14.52 4.79 -13.17
C GLY A 240 -15.87 5.37 -13.59
N PRO A 241 -16.85 5.33 -12.68
CA PRO A 241 -18.16 5.92 -12.94
C PRO A 241 -18.03 7.44 -13.15
N PRO A 242 -18.92 8.05 -13.94
CA PRO A 242 -18.92 9.50 -14.14
C PRO A 242 -19.09 10.23 -12.80
N SER A 243 -18.30 11.28 -12.59
CA SER A 243 -18.48 12.20 -11.47
C SER A 243 -19.80 12.95 -11.68
N ASN A 244 -20.76 12.75 -10.77
CA ASN A 244 -22.01 13.55 -10.74
C ASN A 244 -21.75 14.96 -10.19
#